data_AF-A0A5J4XQX8-F1
#
_entry.id   AF-A0A5J4XQX8-F1
#
_cell.length_a   1.000
_cell.length_b   1.000
_cell.length_c   1.000
_cell.angle_alpha   90.00
_cell.angle_beta   90.00
_cell.angle_gamma   90.00
#
_symmetry.space_group_name_H-M   'P 1'
#
loop_
_entity.id
_entity.type
_entity.pdbx_description
1 polymer ?
#
loop_
_entity_poly.entity_id
_entity_poly.type
_entity_poly.pdbx_seq_one_letter_code
_entity_poly.pdbx_strand_id
1 'polypeptide(L)'
;MIKDDCLAETVCEQLHAKAVQLHSAGNMEKATKVGLMPDMPLDKFTDVSARGDSITWLHEGSLSGPGGSAGLHAMQLLQEVQADLHSVMHLEKRSAEYQLAVYVGGGSQYVKHRDALPDDGADPNQRRVTAILYANPDWRPADGGHLRIWLPPGASSPSLSPLPGRTDEPQQSALDLPGGQHLSAATASGSPHTNGKVASQQHAPQCQEVQHSAHSNYSDAVPGHLLTEPCDRRSPSIHIQEVNGERVLDIAPVSGRLVVFLSGAIDHAVLPSHNPRVALTAWCQ
;
A
#
# COMPACT_ATOMS: atom_id res chain seq x y z
N MET A 1 -1.41 -0.10 15.52
CA MET A 1 -2.39 -1.02 14.90
C MET A 1 -1.69 -1.81 13.80
N ILE A 2 -2.03 -3.09 13.65
CA ILE A 2 -1.61 -3.92 12.51
C ILE A 2 -2.87 -4.57 11.96
N LYS A 3 -3.11 -4.48 10.65
CA LYS A 3 -4.26 -5.07 10.00
C LYS A 3 -3.83 -5.73 8.70
N ASP A 4 -4.21 -6.99 8.54
CA ASP A 4 -3.96 -7.78 7.33
C ASP A 4 -5.14 -7.64 6.36
N ASP A 5 -4.93 -8.09 5.13
CA ASP A 5 -5.95 -8.17 4.07
C ASP A 5 -6.63 -6.82 3.76
N CYS A 6 -5.88 -5.71 3.90
CA CYS A 6 -6.37 -4.37 3.58
C CYS A 6 -6.46 -4.10 2.07
N LEU A 7 -5.65 -4.80 1.26
CA LEU A 7 -5.69 -4.70 -0.20
C LEU A 7 -5.85 -6.08 -0.83
N ALA A 8 -6.54 -6.13 -1.96
CA ALA A 8 -6.62 -7.33 -2.78
C ALA A 8 -5.21 -7.74 -3.25
N GLU A 9 -4.95 -9.04 -3.28
CA GLU A 9 -3.66 -9.62 -3.69
C GLU A 9 -3.22 -9.11 -5.07
N THR A 10 -4.13 -9.07 -6.05
CA THR A 10 -3.87 -8.56 -7.40
C THR A 10 -3.47 -7.08 -7.42
N VAL A 11 -3.97 -6.26 -6.48
CA VAL A 11 -3.56 -4.87 -6.31
C VAL A 11 -2.15 -4.80 -5.74
N CYS A 12 -1.83 -5.64 -4.76
CA CYS A 12 -0.49 -5.72 -4.20
C CYS A 12 0.55 -6.17 -5.24
N GLU A 13 0.25 -7.19 -6.04
CA GLU A 13 1.13 -7.67 -7.12
C GLU A 13 1.41 -6.57 -8.14
N GLN A 14 0.37 -5.88 -8.61
CA GLN A 14 0.50 -4.79 -9.58
C GLN A 14 1.27 -3.60 -9.01
N LEU A 15 1.01 -3.21 -7.76
CA LEU A 15 1.75 -2.15 -7.09
C LEU A 15 3.22 -2.51 -6.92
N HIS A 16 3.51 -3.77 -6.51
CA HIS A 16 4.87 -4.26 -6.38
C HIS A 16 5.62 -4.20 -7.72
N ALA A 17 5.05 -4.78 -8.76
CA ALA A 17 5.62 -4.79 -10.10
C ALA A 17 5.87 -3.37 -10.61
N LYS A 18 4.92 -2.44 -10.39
CA LYS A 18 5.07 -1.05 -10.77
C LYS A 18 6.21 -0.35 -10.02
N ALA A 19 6.30 -0.54 -8.71
CA ALA A 19 7.36 0.06 -7.89
C ALA A 19 8.75 -0.44 -8.30
N VAL A 20 8.90 -1.75 -8.50
CA VAL A 20 10.15 -2.35 -9.01
C VAL A 20 10.48 -1.84 -10.42
N GLN A 21 9.48 -1.70 -11.30
CA GLN A 21 9.67 -1.11 -12.63
C GLN A 21 10.17 0.34 -12.52
N LEU A 22 9.55 1.19 -11.71
CA LEU A 22 9.98 2.58 -11.49
C LEU A 22 11.43 2.65 -11.01
N HIS A 23 11.81 1.78 -10.07
CA HIS A 23 13.18 1.68 -9.61
C HIS A 23 14.13 1.29 -10.76
N SER A 24 13.82 0.22 -11.50
CA SER A 24 14.66 -0.27 -12.60
C SER A 24 14.83 0.75 -13.75
N ALA A 25 13.81 1.59 -13.96
CA ALA A 25 13.81 2.65 -14.96
C ALA A 25 14.56 3.92 -14.51
N GLY A 26 15.07 3.97 -13.27
CA GLY A 26 15.72 5.15 -12.70
C GLY A 26 14.76 6.28 -12.32
N ASN A 27 13.45 6.01 -12.24
CA ASN A 27 12.41 6.99 -11.89
C ASN A 27 12.18 7.09 -10.37
N MET A 28 13.16 6.67 -9.57
CA MET A 28 13.15 6.76 -8.11
C MET A 28 14.49 7.32 -7.64
N GLU A 29 14.44 8.18 -6.64
CA GLU A 29 15.63 8.80 -6.06
C GLU A 29 16.16 7.95 -4.91
N LYS A 30 17.48 7.92 -4.71
CA LYS A 30 18.04 7.33 -3.49
C LYS A 30 17.64 8.18 -2.30
N ALA A 31 17.04 7.55 -1.28
CA ALA A 31 16.47 8.28 -0.15
C ALA A 31 17.51 9.10 0.62
N THR A 32 18.77 8.66 0.63
CA THR A 32 19.92 9.39 1.21
C THR A 32 20.27 10.69 0.48
N LYS A 33 19.70 10.94 -0.71
CA LYS A 33 19.91 12.15 -1.50
C LYS A 33 18.72 13.10 -1.50
N VAL A 34 17.57 12.66 -0.98
CA VAL A 34 16.34 13.46 -1.00
C VAL A 34 16.49 14.62 -0.02
N GLY A 35 16.29 15.85 -0.51
CA GLY A 35 16.50 17.08 0.26
C GLY A 35 17.90 17.69 0.16
N LEU A 36 18.84 17.05 -0.55
CA LEU A 36 20.14 17.65 -0.87
C LEU A 36 20.03 18.52 -2.13
N MET A 37 20.57 19.74 -2.06
CA MET A 37 20.68 20.61 -3.25
C MET A 37 21.72 20.02 -4.23
N PRO A 38 21.49 20.04 -5.56
CA PRO A 38 22.33 19.34 -6.55
C PRO A 38 23.82 19.66 -6.51
N ASP A 39 24.18 20.88 -6.10
CA ASP A 39 25.55 21.40 -6.09
C ASP A 39 26.10 21.67 -4.68
N MET A 40 25.37 21.27 -3.63
CA MET A 40 25.90 21.33 -2.26
C MET A 40 26.71 20.05 -2.00
N PRO A 41 27.97 20.16 -1.53
CA PRO A 41 28.67 19.00 -1.03
C PRO A 41 27.81 18.34 0.05
N LEU A 42 27.74 17.00 0.05
CA LEU A 42 27.10 16.26 1.12
C LEU A 42 27.58 16.85 2.45
N ASP A 43 26.65 17.32 3.27
CA ASP A 43 27.08 17.82 4.57
C ASP A 43 27.74 16.65 5.32
N LYS A 44 28.74 16.95 6.15
CA LYS A 44 29.48 15.90 6.87
C LYS A 44 28.61 15.09 7.85
N PHE A 45 27.36 15.51 8.06
CA PHE A 45 26.41 14.95 8.99
C PHE A 45 25.35 14.05 8.31
N THR A 46 25.34 14.01 6.98
CA THR A 46 24.42 13.20 6.19
C THR A 46 24.91 11.75 6.19
N ASP A 47 24.27 10.92 7.01
CA ASP A 47 24.57 9.50 7.07
C ASP A 47 23.97 8.75 5.88
N VAL A 48 24.77 8.60 4.83
CA VAL A 48 24.41 7.82 3.62
C VAL A 48 24.26 6.32 3.87
N SER A 49 24.60 5.83 5.06
CA SER A 49 24.42 4.43 5.46
C SER A 49 23.14 4.20 6.25
N ALA A 50 22.43 5.27 6.65
CA ALA A 50 21.24 5.17 7.48
C ALA A 50 20.09 4.41 6.82
N ARG A 51 19.93 4.53 5.48
CA ARG A 51 18.87 3.84 4.74
C ARG A 51 19.31 3.45 3.31
N GLY A 52 18.87 2.29 2.85
CA GLY A 52 19.28 1.68 1.58
C GLY A 52 18.24 1.71 0.45
N ASP A 53 17.09 2.34 0.66
CA ASP A 53 15.96 2.35 -0.26
C ASP A 53 16.03 3.46 -1.32
N SER A 54 15.27 3.24 -2.39
CA SER A 54 14.95 4.24 -3.40
C SER A 54 13.47 4.64 -3.24
N ILE A 55 13.16 5.92 -3.37
CA ILE A 55 11.82 6.46 -3.13
C ILE A 55 11.31 7.29 -4.30
N THR A 56 9.98 7.43 -4.36
CA THR A 56 9.32 8.49 -5.13
C THR A 56 8.17 9.04 -4.30
N TRP A 57 7.98 10.36 -4.34
CA TRP A 57 6.87 11.02 -3.69
C TRP A 57 5.64 10.93 -4.58
N LEU A 58 4.52 10.56 -3.98
CA LEU A 58 3.26 10.42 -4.69
C LEU A 58 2.36 11.60 -4.36
N HIS A 59 1.87 12.23 -5.41
CA HIS A 59 0.83 13.23 -5.41
C HIS A 59 -0.42 12.65 -6.05
N GLU A 60 -1.54 13.36 -5.92
CA GLU A 60 -2.76 13.00 -6.63
C GLU A 60 -2.48 12.92 -8.14
N GLY A 61 -2.82 11.77 -8.75
CA GLY A 61 -2.52 11.49 -10.15
C GLY A 61 -1.11 10.95 -10.46
N SER A 62 -0.19 10.85 -9.49
CA SER A 62 1.19 10.35 -9.71
C SER A 62 1.28 8.90 -10.22
N LEU A 63 0.23 8.10 -10.01
CA LEU A 63 0.17 6.71 -10.47
C LEU A 63 -0.79 6.52 -11.66
N SER A 64 -1.12 7.57 -12.40
CA SER A 64 -1.98 7.48 -13.59
C SER A 64 -1.25 6.77 -14.75
N GLY A 65 -1.88 5.77 -15.39
CA GLY A 65 -1.36 5.05 -16.55
C GLY A 65 -1.80 3.58 -16.62
N PRO A 66 -1.40 2.79 -17.64
CA PRO A 66 -1.64 1.35 -17.68
C PRO A 66 -0.98 0.67 -16.47
N GLY A 67 -1.76 -0.07 -15.66
CA GLY A 67 -1.33 -0.60 -14.36
C GLY A 67 -1.37 0.40 -13.19
N GLY A 68 -1.87 1.61 -13.43
CA GLY A 68 -1.98 2.69 -12.46
C GLY A 68 -3.11 2.55 -11.42
N SER A 69 -4.12 1.73 -11.73
CA SER A 69 -5.27 1.47 -10.85
C SER A 69 -4.85 0.90 -9.50
N ALA A 70 -3.82 0.03 -9.46
CA ALA A 70 -3.35 -0.54 -8.21
C ALA A 70 -2.75 0.52 -7.28
N GLY A 71 -1.98 1.44 -7.86
CA GLY A 71 -1.46 2.60 -7.16
C GLY A 71 -2.57 3.49 -6.60
N LEU A 72 -3.59 3.77 -7.41
CA LEU A 72 -4.75 4.55 -6.99
C LEU A 72 -5.54 3.86 -5.87
N HIS A 73 -5.80 2.55 -5.95
CA HIS A 73 -6.48 1.82 -4.88
C HIS A 73 -5.69 1.82 -3.56
N ALA A 74 -4.37 1.64 -3.62
CA ALA A 74 -3.51 1.71 -2.44
C ALA A 74 -3.48 3.11 -1.82
N MET A 75 -3.41 4.16 -2.66
CA MET A 75 -3.49 5.54 -2.20
C MET A 75 -4.86 5.87 -1.61
N GLN A 76 -5.95 5.42 -2.25
CA GLN A 76 -7.32 5.63 -1.76
C GLN A 76 -7.51 4.99 -0.37
N LEU A 77 -6.99 3.78 -0.15
CA LEU A 77 -7.04 3.16 1.16
C LEU A 77 -6.33 4.01 2.23
N LEU A 78 -5.15 4.54 1.92
CA LEU A 78 -4.42 5.39 2.85
C LEU A 78 -5.10 6.75 3.07
N GLN A 79 -5.80 7.28 2.05
CA GLN A 79 -6.63 8.47 2.19
C GLN A 79 -7.84 8.23 3.10
N GLU A 80 -8.48 7.07 3.02
CA GLU A 80 -9.57 6.68 3.93
C GLU A 80 -9.05 6.56 5.37
N VAL A 81 -7.91 5.89 5.57
CA VAL A 81 -7.23 5.83 6.87
C VAL A 81 -6.89 7.22 7.39
N GLN A 82 -6.39 8.11 6.53
CA GLN A 82 -6.07 9.50 6.89
C GLN A 82 -7.35 10.26 7.32
N ALA A 83 -8.46 10.09 6.61
CA ALA A 83 -9.73 10.75 6.94
C ALA A 83 -10.28 10.31 8.30
N ASP A 84 -10.18 9.01 8.61
CA ASP A 84 -10.56 8.45 9.90
C ASP A 84 -9.65 8.98 11.02
N LEU A 85 -8.33 8.96 10.81
CA LEU A 85 -7.36 9.47 11.77
C LEU A 85 -7.51 10.97 12.03
N HIS A 86 -7.77 11.76 10.98
CA HIS A 86 -8.04 13.19 11.11
C HIS A 86 -9.24 13.45 12.03
N SER A 87 -10.32 12.66 11.86
CA SER A 87 -11.53 12.79 12.68
C SER A 87 -11.30 12.37 14.14
N VAL A 88 -10.59 11.27 14.37
CA VAL A 88 -10.41 10.68 15.71
C VAL A 88 -9.30 11.35 16.52
N MET A 89 -8.25 11.83 15.84
CA MET A 89 -7.06 12.40 16.49
C MET A 89 -6.95 13.92 16.35
N HIS A 90 -7.91 14.58 15.70
CA HIS A 90 -7.91 16.03 15.46
C HIS A 90 -6.62 16.49 14.77
N LEU A 91 -6.21 15.77 13.72
CA LEU A 91 -5.04 16.13 12.92
C LEU A 91 -5.28 17.45 12.18
N GLU A 92 -4.22 18.21 11.92
CA GLU A 92 -4.37 19.55 11.34
C GLU A 92 -4.64 19.52 9.85
N LYS A 93 -4.08 18.53 9.14
CA LYS A 93 -4.25 18.40 7.70
C LYS A 93 -5.26 17.31 7.35
N ARG A 94 -6.00 17.57 6.27
CA ARG A 94 -6.91 16.61 5.61
C ARG A 94 -6.22 15.78 4.52
N SER A 95 -4.90 15.80 4.50
CA SER A 95 -4.08 15.02 3.57
C SER A 95 -2.84 14.51 4.28
N ALA A 96 -2.18 13.56 3.65
CA ALA A 96 -0.92 12.99 4.11
C ALA A 96 0.17 13.19 3.05
N GLU A 97 1.42 13.08 3.47
CA GLU A 97 2.56 12.94 2.57
C GLU A 97 2.71 11.46 2.19
N TYR A 98 2.69 11.13 0.89
CA TYR A 98 2.77 9.76 0.41
C TYR A 98 4.13 9.45 -0.21
N GLN A 99 4.79 8.40 0.28
CA GLN A 99 6.09 7.94 -0.22
C GLN A 99 6.02 6.47 -0.60
N LEU A 100 6.33 6.18 -1.87
CA LEU A 100 6.55 4.82 -2.33
C LEU A 100 8.03 4.49 -2.23
N ALA A 101 8.37 3.47 -1.46
CA ALA A 101 9.75 3.03 -1.21
C ALA A 101 10.01 1.63 -1.76
N VAL A 102 11.19 1.43 -2.34
CA VAL A 102 11.71 0.14 -2.81
C VAL A 102 13.08 -0.11 -2.19
N TYR A 103 13.18 -1.16 -1.38
CA TYR A 103 14.43 -1.75 -0.93
C TYR A 103 14.78 -2.85 -1.93
N VAL A 104 15.91 -2.73 -2.62
CA VAL A 104 16.24 -3.59 -3.79
C VAL A 104 16.69 -5.01 -3.43
N GLY A 105 16.67 -5.37 -2.14
CA GLY A 105 17.29 -6.58 -1.64
C GLY A 105 18.76 -6.36 -1.26
N GLY A 106 19.57 -7.43 -1.30
CA GLY A 106 21.02 -7.36 -1.08
C GLY A 106 21.45 -6.92 0.33
N GLY A 107 20.56 -7.03 1.32
CA GLY A 107 20.78 -6.55 2.68
C GLY A 107 20.41 -5.08 2.90
N SER A 108 19.72 -4.43 1.95
CA SER A 108 19.21 -3.06 2.14
C SER A 108 18.30 -2.97 3.37
N GLN A 109 18.49 -1.90 4.16
CA GLN A 109 17.90 -1.74 5.48
C GLN A 109 17.62 -0.26 5.78
N TYR A 110 16.98 0.02 6.92
CA TYR A 110 16.88 1.35 7.51
C TYR A 110 17.18 1.21 9.00
N VAL A 111 18.22 1.90 9.48
CA VAL A 111 18.63 1.90 10.89
C VAL A 111 17.52 2.38 11.84
N LYS A 112 17.69 2.14 13.15
CA LYS A 112 16.73 2.58 14.18
C LYS A 112 16.53 4.09 14.14
N HIS A 113 15.28 4.54 14.00
CA HIS A 113 14.90 5.95 13.91
C HIS A 113 13.45 6.19 14.37
N ARG A 114 13.05 7.47 14.37
CA ARG A 114 11.65 7.92 14.44
C ARG A 114 11.34 8.77 13.23
N ASP A 115 10.08 8.79 12.84
CA ASP A 115 9.61 9.56 11.69
C ASP A 115 9.42 11.04 12.01
N ALA A 116 9.29 11.36 13.30
CA ALA A 116 9.26 12.71 13.82
C ALA A 116 10.03 12.77 15.15
N LEU A 117 10.41 13.98 15.53
CA LEU A 117 10.78 14.25 16.92
C LEU A 117 9.56 14.03 17.84
N PRO A 118 9.76 13.90 19.16
CA PRO A 118 8.67 13.97 20.11
C PRO A 118 7.85 15.24 19.88
N ASP A 119 6.54 15.09 19.88
CA ASP A 119 5.59 16.16 19.62
C ASP A 119 5.26 16.91 20.91
N ASP A 120 5.52 18.22 20.91
CA ASP A 120 5.13 19.14 21.99
C ASP A 120 3.90 19.99 21.64
N GLY A 121 3.29 19.74 20.48
CA GLY A 121 2.12 20.45 19.96
C GLY A 121 2.43 21.80 19.32
N ALA A 122 3.71 22.19 19.20
CA ALA A 122 4.08 23.53 18.73
C ALA A 122 4.11 23.65 17.19
N ASP A 123 4.40 22.57 16.47
CA ASP A 123 4.49 22.58 15.00
C ASP A 123 3.28 21.89 14.35
N PRO A 124 2.37 22.62 13.66
CA PRO A 124 1.21 22.04 12.99
C PRO A 124 1.59 21.22 11.73
N ASN A 125 2.84 21.26 11.27
CA ASN A 125 3.32 20.45 10.14
C ASN A 125 4.04 19.17 10.57
N GLN A 126 4.23 18.95 11.87
CA GLN A 126 4.95 17.78 12.34
C GLN A 126 4.09 16.52 12.14
N ARG A 127 4.75 15.44 11.71
CA ARG A 127 4.10 14.15 11.48
C ARG A 127 3.64 13.58 12.81
N ARG A 128 2.34 13.28 12.91
CA ARG A 128 1.71 12.71 14.10
C ARG A 128 1.59 11.19 13.98
N VAL A 129 1.17 10.72 12.80
CA VAL A 129 0.87 9.31 12.56
C VAL A 129 1.56 8.83 11.28
N THR A 130 2.20 7.68 11.37
CA THR A 130 2.74 6.93 10.24
C THR A 130 1.83 5.75 9.93
N ALA A 131 1.39 5.64 8.69
CA ALA A 131 0.68 4.49 8.16
C ALA A 131 1.50 3.86 7.01
N ILE A 132 1.82 2.57 7.11
CA ILE A 132 2.63 1.84 6.12
C ILE A 132 1.78 0.70 5.56
N LEU A 133 1.67 0.66 4.23
CA LEU A 133 0.98 -0.40 3.50
C LEU A 133 1.98 -1.21 2.68
N TYR A 134 2.00 -2.52 2.91
CA TYR A 134 2.93 -3.44 2.25
C TYR A 134 2.34 -4.09 1.00
N ALA A 135 3.19 -4.27 -0.01
CA ALA A 135 2.85 -4.92 -1.27
C ALA A 135 4.02 -5.83 -1.68
N ASN A 136 4.21 -6.93 -0.95
CA ASN A 136 5.29 -7.89 -1.18
C ASN A 136 4.70 -9.28 -1.38
N PRO A 137 4.31 -9.62 -2.64
CA PRO A 137 3.72 -10.91 -2.93
C PRO A 137 4.73 -12.02 -2.63
N ASP A 138 4.23 -13.18 -2.20
CA ASP A 138 5.03 -14.37 -1.90
C ASP A 138 6.17 -14.19 -0.89
N TRP A 139 6.12 -13.16 -0.04
CA TRP A 139 7.15 -12.92 0.97
C TRP A 139 7.34 -14.15 1.87
N ARG A 140 8.60 -14.52 2.10
CA ARG A 140 9.00 -15.64 2.97
C ARG A 140 9.89 -15.14 4.11
N PRO A 141 9.93 -15.83 5.26
CA PRO A 141 10.83 -15.46 6.37
C PRO A 141 12.31 -15.28 5.98
N ALA A 142 12.80 -16.05 5.01
CA ALA A 142 14.17 -15.97 4.51
C ALA A 142 14.46 -14.67 3.74
N ASP A 143 13.44 -13.95 3.28
CA ASP A 143 13.59 -12.71 2.51
C ASP A 143 13.95 -11.53 3.42
N GLY A 144 13.74 -11.66 4.74
CA GLY A 144 14.04 -10.61 5.71
C GLY A 144 13.12 -9.40 5.55
N GLY A 145 13.63 -8.19 5.79
CA GLY A 145 12.88 -6.95 5.54
C GLY A 145 11.79 -6.63 6.58
N HIS A 146 11.79 -7.29 7.74
CA HIS A 146 10.84 -7.01 8.81
C HIS A 146 10.93 -5.54 9.25
N LEU A 147 9.78 -4.94 9.56
CA LEU A 147 9.74 -3.72 10.36
C LEU A 147 9.91 -4.11 11.83
N ARG A 148 11.02 -3.71 12.43
CA ARG A 148 11.26 -3.85 13.86
C ARG A 148 10.76 -2.61 14.58
N ILE A 149 9.90 -2.79 15.57
CA ILE A 149 9.43 -1.75 16.49
C ILE A 149 9.98 -2.03 17.88
N TRP A 150 10.57 -1.04 18.53
CA TRP A 150 10.94 -1.12 19.95
C TRP A 150 9.73 -0.79 20.80
N LEU A 151 9.31 -1.75 21.63
CA LEU A 151 8.15 -1.60 22.49
C LEU A 151 8.55 -0.81 23.75
N PRO A 152 7.76 0.20 24.18
CA PRO A 152 8.02 0.87 25.43
C PRO A 152 7.88 -0.12 26.61
N PRO A 153 8.59 0.13 27.73
CA PRO A 153 8.47 -0.69 28.93
C PRO A 153 7.01 -0.87 29.35
N GLY A 154 6.58 -2.11 29.57
CA GLY A 154 5.20 -2.41 29.98
C GLY A 154 4.16 -2.49 28.86
N ALA A 155 4.53 -2.30 27.59
CA ALA A 155 3.59 -2.47 26.47
C ALA A 155 3.09 -3.92 26.35
N SER A 156 1.77 -4.11 26.35
CA SER A 156 1.14 -5.38 26.02
C SER A 156 1.35 -5.74 24.54
N SER A 157 1.27 -7.03 24.21
CA SER A 157 1.29 -7.51 22.82
C SER A 157 0.16 -6.83 22.02
N PRO A 158 0.39 -6.38 20.77
CA PRO A 158 -0.65 -5.75 19.97
C PRO A 158 -1.85 -6.70 19.80
N SER A 159 -3.06 -6.18 20.02
CA SER A 159 -4.30 -6.93 19.82
C SER A 159 -4.49 -7.22 18.33
N LEU A 160 -4.43 -8.50 17.95
CA LEU A 160 -4.90 -9.01 16.65
C LEU A 160 -6.41 -9.25 16.73
N SER A 161 -7.19 -8.22 16.98
CA SER A 161 -8.66 -8.34 17.05
C SER A 161 -9.27 -8.05 15.67
N PRO A 162 -10.11 -8.96 15.12
CA PRO A 162 -11.01 -8.60 14.03
C PRO A 162 -11.92 -7.47 14.51
N LEU A 163 -12.05 -6.39 13.74
CA LEU A 163 -13.11 -5.41 14.00
C LEU A 163 -14.46 -6.11 13.78
N PRO A 164 -15.50 -5.79 14.57
CA PRO A 164 -16.84 -6.29 14.30
C PRO A 164 -17.24 -5.89 12.88
N GLY A 165 -17.71 -6.86 12.11
CA GLY A 165 -18.09 -6.67 10.71
C GLY A 165 -19.05 -5.49 10.59
N ARG A 166 -18.75 -4.60 9.65
CA ARG A 166 -19.69 -3.57 9.21
C ARG A 166 -20.92 -4.31 8.70
N THR A 167 -22.02 -4.29 9.46
CA THR A 167 -23.31 -4.69 8.92
C THR A 167 -23.67 -3.63 7.89
N ASP A 168 -23.51 -3.96 6.61
CA ASP A 168 -24.10 -3.19 5.54
C ASP A 168 -25.63 -3.28 5.68
N GLU A 169 -26.22 -2.37 6.45
CA GLU A 169 -27.65 -2.10 6.31
C GLU A 169 -27.84 -1.27 5.02
N PRO A 170 -28.67 -1.72 4.07
CA PRO A 170 -28.96 -0.95 2.89
C PRO A 170 -29.81 0.25 3.28
N GLN A 171 -29.24 1.46 3.20
CA GLN A 171 -30.04 2.68 3.25
C GLN A 171 -30.96 2.72 2.03
N GLN A 172 -32.24 2.39 2.23
CA GLN A 172 -33.30 2.71 1.28
C GLN A 172 -33.42 4.23 1.19
N SER A 173 -32.95 4.79 0.08
CA SER A 173 -33.23 6.17 -0.31
C SER A 173 -34.69 6.28 -0.76
N ALA A 174 -35.55 6.74 0.15
CA ALA A 174 -36.86 7.26 -0.22
C ALA A 174 -36.66 8.62 -0.90
N LEU A 175 -36.70 8.64 -2.24
CA LEU A 175 -36.90 9.86 -3.00
C LEU A 175 -38.40 10.18 -2.99
N ASP A 176 -38.79 11.10 -2.10
CA ASP A 176 -40.09 11.77 -2.16
C ASP A 176 -40.14 12.67 -3.40
N LEU A 177 -41.04 12.36 -4.33
CA LEU A 177 -41.45 13.23 -5.43
C LEU A 177 -42.76 13.93 -5.04
N PRO A 178 -42.85 15.27 -5.07
CA PRO A 178 -44.15 15.93 -5.07
C PRO A 178 -44.62 16.22 -6.51
N GLY A 179 -45.83 15.75 -6.79
CA GLY A 179 -46.91 16.47 -7.49
C GLY A 179 -46.60 17.15 -8.82
N GLY A 180 -47.11 16.55 -9.90
CA GLY A 180 -46.99 17.10 -11.26
C GLY A 180 -47.84 18.33 -11.55
N GLN A 181 -47.59 18.89 -12.75
CA GLN A 181 -48.56 19.63 -13.55
C GLN A 181 -48.15 19.60 -15.03
N HIS A 182 -49.15 19.82 -15.88
CA HIS A 182 -49.38 19.29 -17.22
C HIS A 182 -49.05 20.31 -18.34
N LEU A 183 -49.08 19.85 -19.61
CA LEU A 183 -49.08 20.59 -20.91
C LEU A 183 -47.69 20.94 -21.49
N SER A 184 -47.36 20.84 -22.79
CA SER A 184 -48.07 20.44 -24.02
C SER A 184 -47.03 20.17 -25.14
N ALA A 185 -47.46 19.53 -26.22
CA ALA A 185 -46.67 19.09 -27.37
C ALA A 185 -46.20 20.22 -28.31
N ALA A 186 -45.04 20.03 -28.95
CA ALA A 186 -44.79 20.50 -30.32
C ALA A 186 -43.67 19.70 -30.99
N THR A 187 -44.00 19.18 -32.17
CA THR A 187 -43.17 18.57 -33.20
C THR A 187 -42.23 19.57 -33.88
N ALA A 188 -41.05 19.12 -34.35
CA ALA A 188 -40.63 19.16 -35.77
C ALA A 188 -39.09 19.12 -35.97
N SER A 189 -38.67 18.13 -36.78
CA SER A 189 -37.70 18.15 -37.89
C SER A 189 -36.39 18.97 -37.86
N GLY A 190 -35.29 18.32 -38.25
CA GLY A 190 -34.19 18.97 -38.98
C GLY A 190 -32.81 18.30 -38.84
N SER A 191 -32.43 17.44 -39.79
CA SER A 191 -31.01 17.22 -40.20
C SER A 191 -30.69 18.15 -41.40
N PRO A 192 -29.53 18.12 -42.09
CA PRO A 192 -28.18 17.57 -41.82
C PRO A 192 -27.04 18.58 -42.18
N HIS A 193 -25.76 18.18 -42.11
CA HIS A 193 -24.62 18.49 -43.02
C HIS A 193 -23.29 18.17 -42.30
N THR A 194 -22.51 17.11 -42.61
CA THR A 194 -21.67 16.70 -43.78
C THR A 194 -20.19 17.16 -43.75
N ASN A 195 -19.33 16.21 -44.15
CA ASN A 195 -17.91 16.24 -44.58
C ASN A 195 -16.86 16.04 -43.49
N GLY A 196 -15.85 15.16 -43.62
CA GLY A 196 -15.41 14.28 -44.72
C GLY A 196 -13.87 14.07 -44.67
N LYS A 197 -13.41 12.89 -45.16
CA LYS A 197 -12.02 12.40 -45.41
C LYS A 197 -11.32 11.64 -44.25
N VAL A 198 -11.01 10.33 -44.32
CA VAL A 198 -10.14 9.51 -45.25
C VAL A 198 -8.65 9.90 -45.05
N ALA A 199 -7.63 9.06 -44.81
CA ALA A 199 -7.32 7.61 -44.74
C ALA A 199 -6.27 7.44 -43.60
N SER A 200 -5.63 6.33 -43.22
CA SER A 200 -5.20 5.11 -43.91
C SER A 200 -4.71 4.09 -42.86
N GLN A 201 -4.95 2.81 -43.14
CA GLN A 201 -4.58 1.61 -42.40
C GLN A 201 -3.08 1.31 -42.46
N GLN A 202 -2.49 0.76 -41.38
CA GLN A 202 -1.42 -0.25 -41.46
C GLN A 202 -1.47 -1.25 -40.27
N HIS A 203 -1.84 -2.49 -40.62
CA HIS A 203 -1.34 -3.81 -40.16
C HIS A 203 -1.11 -4.11 -38.67
N ALA A 204 -1.97 -4.99 -38.13
CA ALA A 204 -1.74 -5.83 -36.96
C ALA A 204 -1.55 -7.30 -37.40
N PRO A 205 -0.68 -8.10 -36.77
CA PRO A 205 -0.54 -9.52 -37.10
C PRO A 205 -1.55 -10.39 -36.34
N GLN A 206 -1.99 -11.42 -37.05
CA GLN A 206 -3.08 -12.34 -36.77
C GLN A 206 -2.53 -13.56 -35.99
N CYS A 207 -3.05 -13.82 -34.79
CA CYS A 207 -2.80 -15.06 -34.05
C CYS A 207 -3.96 -16.04 -34.28
N GLN A 208 -3.63 -17.25 -34.72
CA GLN A 208 -4.57 -18.32 -35.06
C GLN A 208 -5.06 -19.06 -33.81
N GLU A 209 -6.38 -19.27 -33.74
CA GLU A 209 -7.04 -20.19 -32.82
C GLU A 209 -6.67 -21.64 -33.14
N VAL A 210 -6.37 -22.43 -32.11
CA VAL A 210 -6.37 -23.90 -32.18
C VAL A 210 -7.36 -24.40 -31.12
N GLN A 211 -8.47 -24.95 -31.59
CA GLN A 211 -9.41 -25.73 -30.79
C GLN A 211 -8.88 -27.15 -30.62
N HIS A 212 -8.80 -27.64 -29.38
CA HIS A 212 -8.82 -29.08 -29.11
C HIS A 212 -9.68 -29.40 -27.90
N SER A 213 -10.81 -30.05 -28.18
CA SER A 213 -11.66 -30.77 -27.24
C SER A 213 -11.05 -32.12 -26.90
N ALA A 214 -11.06 -32.52 -25.63
CA ALA A 214 -11.10 -33.92 -25.24
C ALA A 214 -11.68 -34.07 -23.83
N HIS A 215 -12.83 -34.74 -23.75
CA HIS A 215 -13.33 -35.38 -22.54
C HIS A 215 -12.54 -36.66 -22.26
N SER A 216 -12.22 -36.96 -20.99
CA SER A 216 -12.31 -38.33 -20.47
C SER A 216 -12.26 -38.34 -18.95
N ASN A 217 -13.17 -39.12 -18.37
CA ASN A 217 -13.36 -39.38 -16.95
C ASN A 217 -12.22 -40.24 -16.37
N TYR A 218 -11.89 -40.04 -15.10
CA TYR A 218 -11.40 -41.12 -14.23
C TYR A 218 -11.77 -40.84 -12.78
N SER A 219 -12.64 -41.69 -12.24
CA SER A 219 -12.89 -41.87 -10.81
C SER A 219 -12.01 -42.99 -10.30
N ASP A 220 -11.35 -42.81 -9.16
CA ASP A 220 -11.25 -43.82 -8.10
C ASP A 220 -10.59 -43.23 -6.83
N ALA A 221 -11.25 -43.43 -5.70
CA ALA A 221 -10.76 -43.21 -4.33
C ALA A 221 -9.85 -44.40 -3.91
N VAL A 222 -9.02 -44.47 -2.88
CA VAL A 222 -8.82 -43.91 -1.51
C VAL A 222 -7.35 -44.33 -1.12
N PRO A 223 -6.80 -44.33 0.12
CA PRO A 223 -6.91 -43.47 1.32
C PRO A 223 -5.55 -43.01 1.91
N GLY A 224 -5.61 -42.05 2.83
CA GLY A 224 -4.70 -42.00 3.98
C GLY A 224 -3.50 -41.07 3.85
N HIS A 225 -3.70 -39.80 4.22
CA HIS A 225 -2.58 -39.02 4.75
C HIS A 225 -3.00 -38.38 6.07
N LEU A 226 -2.17 -38.67 7.09
CA LEU A 226 -2.16 -38.14 8.44
C LEU A 226 -2.85 -36.79 8.58
N LEU A 227 -3.77 -36.73 9.53
CA LEU A 227 -4.21 -35.49 10.17
C LEU A 227 -2.96 -34.73 10.62
N THR A 228 -2.54 -33.73 9.83
CA THR A 228 -1.68 -32.68 10.35
C THR A 228 -2.50 -31.93 11.38
N GLU A 229 -2.00 -31.95 12.61
CA GLU A 229 -2.43 -31.15 13.75
C GLU A 229 -2.93 -29.75 13.31
N PRO A 230 -3.96 -29.20 13.97
CA PRO A 230 -4.49 -27.89 13.60
C PRO A 230 -3.38 -26.85 13.68
N CYS A 231 -3.03 -26.27 12.53
CA CYS A 231 -2.11 -25.15 12.40
C CYS A 231 -2.47 -24.09 13.45
N ASP A 232 -1.61 -23.93 14.44
CA ASP A 232 -1.70 -22.90 15.47
C ASP A 232 -1.79 -21.54 14.75
N ARG A 233 -3.00 -20.95 14.73
CA ARG A 233 -3.32 -19.68 14.05
C ARG A 233 -2.72 -18.46 14.77
N ARG A 234 -1.51 -18.58 15.32
CA ARG A 234 -0.67 -17.43 15.66
C ARG A 234 0.07 -17.05 14.38
N SER A 235 -0.43 -16.03 13.67
CA SER A 235 0.10 -15.58 12.39
C SER A 235 1.63 -15.60 12.38
N PRO A 236 2.30 -16.43 11.55
CA PRO A 236 3.75 -16.67 11.58
C PRO A 236 4.58 -15.46 11.07
N SER A 237 3.98 -14.28 11.03
CA SER A 237 4.47 -13.08 10.37
C SER A 237 4.62 -11.89 11.33
N ILE A 238 4.37 -12.08 12.63
CA ILE A 238 4.56 -11.06 13.67
C ILE A 238 5.17 -11.72 14.91
N HIS A 239 6.34 -11.25 15.36
CA HIS A 239 7.08 -11.83 16.48
C HIS A 239 7.42 -10.80 17.53
N ILE A 240 7.18 -11.13 18.80
CA ILE A 240 7.71 -10.35 19.92
C ILE A 240 8.91 -11.11 20.48
N GLN A 241 10.02 -10.40 20.67
CA GLN A 241 11.24 -10.98 21.22
C GLN A 241 12.03 -9.97 22.04
N GLU A 242 12.97 -10.46 22.84
CA GLU A 242 13.95 -9.62 23.52
C GLU A 242 15.27 -9.64 22.75
N VAL A 243 15.79 -8.45 22.45
CA VAL A 243 17.05 -8.24 21.75
C VAL A 243 17.86 -7.25 22.57
N ASN A 244 19.03 -7.67 23.08
CA ASN A 244 19.91 -6.83 23.91
C ASN A 244 19.22 -6.20 25.13
N GLY A 245 18.26 -6.92 25.73
CA GLY A 245 17.49 -6.42 26.89
C GLY A 245 16.36 -5.45 26.52
N GLU A 246 16.13 -5.18 25.24
CA GLU A 246 14.98 -4.41 24.76
C GLU A 246 13.91 -5.35 24.20
N ARG A 247 12.63 -5.11 24.53
CA ARG A 247 11.52 -5.81 23.88
C ARG A 247 11.25 -5.20 22.51
N VAL A 248 11.24 -6.04 21.48
CA VAL A 248 10.98 -5.65 20.10
C VAL A 248 9.84 -6.45 19.50
N LEU A 249 9.15 -5.84 18.55
CA LEU A 249 8.10 -6.41 17.73
C LEU A 249 8.56 -6.39 16.27
N ASP A 250 8.79 -7.56 15.69
CA ASP A 250 9.14 -7.71 14.29
C ASP A 250 7.89 -8.03 13.47
N ILE A 251 7.60 -7.19 12.49
CA ILE A 251 6.42 -7.28 11.63
C ILE A 251 6.90 -7.61 10.22
N ALA A 252 6.53 -8.77 9.71
CA ALA A 252 6.83 -9.14 8.33
C ALA A 252 6.07 -8.23 7.35
N PRO A 253 6.70 -7.80 6.25
CA PRO A 253 6.12 -6.88 5.29
C PRO A 253 5.22 -7.59 4.28
N VAL A 254 4.30 -8.45 4.72
CA VAL A 254 3.43 -9.26 3.82
C VAL A 254 2.45 -8.38 3.03
N SER A 255 2.10 -8.78 1.81
CA SER A 255 1.10 -8.08 0.99
C SER A 255 -0.21 -7.81 1.73
N GLY A 256 -0.78 -6.61 1.52
CA GLY A 256 -2.06 -6.22 2.08
C GLY A 256 -2.01 -5.86 3.57
N ARG A 257 -0.84 -5.94 4.22
CA ARG A 257 -0.69 -5.52 5.62
C ARG A 257 -0.55 -4.01 5.74
N LEU A 258 -1.41 -3.42 6.55
CA LEU A 258 -1.37 -2.05 7.04
C LEU A 258 -0.81 -2.01 8.46
N VAL A 259 0.21 -1.19 8.70
CA VAL A 259 0.77 -0.90 10.03
C VAL A 259 0.62 0.59 10.31
N VAL A 260 0.03 0.94 11.45
CA VAL A 260 -0.18 2.33 11.87
C VAL A 260 0.38 2.56 13.26
N PHE A 261 1.19 3.61 13.43
CA PHE A 261 1.82 3.97 14.70
C PHE A 261 2.10 5.48 14.82
N LEU A 262 2.36 5.96 16.04
CA LEU A 262 2.66 7.36 16.33
C LEU A 262 4.10 7.71 15.89
N SER A 263 4.24 8.69 15.01
CA SER A 263 5.51 9.01 14.33
C SER A 263 6.61 9.49 15.29
N GLY A 264 6.25 10.26 16.33
CA GLY A 264 7.20 10.82 17.31
C GLY A 264 7.51 9.93 18.51
N ALA A 265 6.75 8.84 18.69
CA ALA A 265 6.81 8.01 19.90
C ALA A 265 7.44 6.63 19.67
N ILE A 266 7.44 6.14 18.42
CA ILE A 266 7.80 4.75 18.12
C ILE A 266 9.14 4.68 17.39
N ASP A 267 10.16 4.21 18.12
CA ASP A 267 11.44 3.82 17.53
C ASP A 267 11.27 2.58 16.67
N HIS A 268 11.74 2.64 15.43
CA HIS A 268 11.60 1.53 14.49
C HIS A 268 12.75 1.47 13.47
N ALA A 269 12.91 0.31 12.84
CA ALA A 269 13.95 0.01 11.85
C ALA A 269 13.41 -0.94 10.79
N VAL A 270 13.97 -0.90 9.59
CA VAL A 270 13.75 -1.93 8.57
C VAL A 270 14.95 -2.87 8.61
N LEU A 271 14.73 -4.12 9.01
CA LEU A 271 15.77 -5.16 9.01
C LEU A 271 16.25 -5.45 7.57
N PRO A 272 17.47 -6.01 7.40
CA PRO A 272 18.00 -6.35 6.08
C PRO A 272 17.00 -7.12 5.22
N SER A 273 16.74 -6.62 4.02
CA SER A 273 15.92 -7.27 3.00
C SER A 273 16.82 -7.91 1.96
N HIS A 274 16.54 -9.16 1.60
CA HIS A 274 17.30 -9.91 0.59
C HIS A 274 16.64 -9.91 -0.79
N ASN A 275 15.33 -9.65 -0.84
CA ASN A 275 14.53 -9.46 -2.05
C ASN A 275 13.98 -8.03 -2.14
N PRO A 276 13.46 -7.62 -3.32
CA PRO A 276 12.71 -6.38 -3.45
C PRO A 276 11.60 -6.29 -2.39
N ARG A 277 11.64 -5.22 -1.59
CA ARG A 277 10.64 -4.91 -0.56
C ARG A 277 10.04 -3.55 -0.86
N VAL A 278 8.74 -3.54 -1.11
CA VAL A 278 7.90 -2.40 -1.47
C VAL A 278 7.03 -2.02 -0.28
N ALA A 279 7.00 -0.72 0.00
CA ALA A 279 6.12 -0.13 1.01
C ALA A 279 5.59 1.22 0.50
N LEU A 280 4.30 1.45 0.71
CA LEU A 280 3.67 2.76 0.53
C LEU A 280 3.39 3.36 1.90
N THR A 281 4.04 4.47 2.22
CA THR A 281 3.91 5.15 3.51
C THR A 281 3.10 6.43 3.35
N ALA A 282 2.18 6.68 4.29
CA ALA A 282 1.49 7.94 4.48
C ALA A 282 1.86 8.53 5.85
N TRP A 283 2.33 9.78 5.87
CA TRP A 283 2.50 10.55 7.10
C TRP A 283 1.40 11.58 7.25
N CYS A 284 0.61 11.45 8.32
CA CYS A 284 -0.48 12.35 8.66
C CYS A 284 0.00 13.40 9.67
N GLN A 285 -0.40 14.65 9.47
CA GLN A 285 0.03 15.84 10.23
C GLN A 285 -1.20 16.47 10.88
#